data_AF-A0A7V1EQS7-F1
#
_entry.id   AF-A0A7V1EQS7-F1
#
_cell.length_a   1.000
_cell.length_b   1.000
_cell.length_c   1.000
_cell.angle_alpha   90.00
_cell.angle_beta   90.00
_cell.angle_gamma   90.00
#
_symmetry.space_group_name_H-M   'P 1'
#
loop_
_entity.id
_entity.type
_entity.pdbx_description
1 polymer ?
#
loop_
_entity_poly.entity_id
_entity_poly.type
_entity_poly.pdbx_seq_one_letter_code
_entity_poly.pdbx_strand_id
1 'polypeptide(L)'
;MSKPSISTAIPLRRYKFGEFSLTVLGDIESQDERQYRYILAVIQGENPEPGLYVTAERGSGEELAMRVMMGDGDEVIGHSDQWCDLDKFTDESISIVSRVLDLSDETPYQLM
;
A
#
# COMPACT_ATOMS: atom_id res chain seq x y z
N MET A 1 -1.45 -11.34 12.91
CA MET A 1 -1.71 -10.22 11.99
C MET A 1 -0.48 -10.05 11.11
N SER A 2 -0.59 -10.32 9.82
CA SER A 2 0.46 -10.02 8.83
C SER A 2 0.48 -8.52 8.59
N LYS A 3 1.23 -7.78 9.40
CA LYS A 3 1.48 -6.35 9.21
C LYS A 3 2.98 -6.10 9.08
N PRO A 4 3.42 -5.18 8.22
CA PRO A 4 4.84 -4.87 8.08
C PRO A 4 5.37 -4.24 9.38
N SER A 5 6.57 -4.64 9.81
CA SER A 5 7.25 -4.12 11.00
C SER A 5 7.99 -2.83 10.66
N ILE A 6 7.22 -1.78 10.40
CA ILE A 6 7.73 -0.45 10.04
C ILE A 6 8.25 0.23 11.29
N SER A 7 9.54 0.57 11.29
CA SER A 7 10.17 1.38 12.34
C SER A 7 9.96 2.87 12.06
N THR A 8 10.23 3.30 10.84
CA THR A 8 10.06 4.69 10.38
C THR A 8 9.53 4.70 8.95
N ALA A 9 8.71 5.71 8.61
CA ALA A 9 8.29 5.96 7.24
C ALA A 9 7.81 7.39 7.06
N ILE A 10 7.98 7.94 5.87
CA ILE A 10 7.56 9.29 5.50
C ILE A 10 6.27 9.22 4.67
N PRO A 11 5.17 9.88 5.09
CA PRO A 11 3.99 9.98 4.27
C PRO A 11 4.26 10.87 3.04
N LEU A 12 4.21 10.26 1.86
CA LEU A 12 4.42 10.92 0.58
C LEU A 12 3.12 11.44 -0.02
N ARG A 13 2.04 10.66 0.07
CA ARG A 13 0.72 11.04 -0.47
C ARG A 13 -0.40 10.53 0.41
N ARG A 14 -1.53 11.24 0.41
CA ARG A 14 -2.76 10.86 1.11
C ARG A 14 -3.95 10.98 0.18
N TYR A 15 -4.82 9.99 0.24
CA TYR A 15 -6.05 9.91 -0.50
C TYR A 15 -7.19 9.54 0.44
N LYS A 16 -8.39 9.97 0.10
CA LYS A 16 -9.62 9.64 0.80
C LYS A 16 -10.63 9.07 -0.19
N PHE A 17 -11.25 7.97 0.20
CA PHE A 17 -12.25 7.23 -0.55
C PHE A 17 -13.42 6.96 0.38
N GLY A 18 -14.46 7.78 0.33
CA GLY A 18 -15.58 7.68 1.27
C GLY A 18 -15.10 7.77 2.73
N GLU A 19 -15.23 6.65 3.44
CA GLU A 19 -14.77 6.46 4.83
C GLU A 19 -13.32 5.93 4.95
N PHE A 20 -12.71 5.50 3.84
CA PHE A 20 -11.36 4.99 3.80
C PHE A 20 -10.34 6.11 3.57
N SER A 21 -9.23 6.07 4.31
CA SER A 21 -8.09 6.96 4.15
C SER A 21 -6.88 6.12 3.74
N LEU A 22 -6.33 6.40 2.56
CA LEU A 22 -5.15 5.72 2.02
C LEU A 22 -3.95 6.64 2.18
N THR A 23 -2.90 6.18 2.84
CA THR A 23 -1.65 6.92 2.98
C THR A 23 -0.53 6.14 2.31
N VAL A 24 0.07 6.74 1.28
CA VAL A 24 1.30 6.23 0.67
C VAL A 24 2.48 6.70 1.49
N LEU A 25 3.22 5.75 2.01
CA LEU A 25 4.44 5.89 2.76
C LEU A 25 5.62 5.54 1.84
N GLY A 26 6.69 6.31 1.95
CA GLY A 26 7.98 6.02 1.36
C GLY A 26 9.09 6.30 2.36
N ASP A 27 10.34 6.11 1.93
CA ASP A 27 11.52 6.19 2.81
C ASP A 27 11.30 5.35 4.09
N ILE A 28 11.00 4.08 3.87
CA ILE A 28 10.56 3.16 4.92
C ILE A 28 11.78 2.43 5.47
N GLU A 29 11.98 2.54 6.79
CA GLU A 29 12.85 1.63 7.52
C GLU A 29 11.99 0.58 8.21
N SER A 30 12.17 -0.67 7.83
CA SER A 30 11.54 -1.82 8.49
C SER A 30 12.59 -2.72 9.12
N GLN A 31 12.21 -3.41 10.20
CA GLN A 31 13.02 -4.48 10.77
C GLN A 31 12.75 -5.85 10.11
N ASP A 32 11.81 -5.88 9.17
CA ASP A 32 11.56 -7.08 8.36
C ASP A 32 12.75 -7.38 7.44
N GLU A 33 12.92 -8.65 7.07
CA GLU A 33 13.92 -9.07 6.07
C GLU A 33 13.65 -8.50 4.67
N ARG A 34 12.49 -7.87 4.47
CA ARG A 34 12.00 -7.35 3.20
C ARG A 34 12.34 -5.87 3.07
N GLN A 35 12.84 -5.47 1.90
CA GLN A 35 13.12 -4.08 1.58
C GLN A 35 11.90 -3.43 0.94
N TYR A 36 11.10 -2.72 1.73
CA TYR A 36 9.96 -1.98 1.22
C TYR A 36 10.41 -0.66 0.58
N ARG A 37 10.02 -0.45 -0.68
CA ARG A 37 10.19 0.80 -1.42
C ARG A 37 9.07 1.78 -1.08
N TYR A 38 7.83 1.29 -1.16
CA TYR A 38 6.61 2.04 -0.90
C TYR A 38 5.60 1.16 -0.16
N ILE A 39 4.82 1.77 0.72
CA ILE A 39 3.74 1.11 1.46
C ILE A 39 2.52 2.01 1.40
N LEU A 40 1.42 1.51 0.86
CA LEU A 40 0.11 2.14 0.94
C LEU A 40 -0.66 1.51 2.10
N ALA A 41 -0.94 2.29 3.14
CA ALA A 41 -1.74 1.88 4.29
C ALA A 41 -3.17 2.39 4.13
N VAL A 42 -4.15 1.50 4.28
CA VAL A 42 -5.58 1.81 4.14
C VAL A 42 -6.26 1.71 5.49
N ILE A 43 -6.80 2.84 5.94
CA ILE A 43 -7.45 3.01 7.23
C ILE A 43 -8.94 3.21 6.99
N GLN A 44 -9.80 2.50 7.72
CA GLN A 44 -11.26 2.66 7.62
C GLN A 44 -11.78 3.48 8.81
N GLY A 45 -12.46 4.59 8.53
CA GLY A 45 -13.08 5.46 9.53
C GLY A 45 -12.08 6.18 10.42
N GLU A 46 -12.41 6.31 11.71
CA GLU A 46 -11.55 6.96 12.72
C GLU A 46 -10.60 5.99 13.44
N ASN A 47 -10.68 4.69 13.14
CA ASN A 47 -9.79 3.71 13.75
C ASN A 47 -8.39 3.89 13.16
N PRO A 48 -7.33 4.20 13.93
CA PRO A 48 -5.99 4.42 13.37
C PRO A 48 -5.33 3.15 12.84
N GLU A 49 -5.89 1.97 13.08
CA GLU A 49 -5.33 0.70 12.60
C GLU A 49 -5.70 0.44 11.13
N PRO A 50 -4.70 0.36 10.22
CA PRO A 50 -4.95 0.01 8.84
C PRO A 50 -5.41 -1.44 8.71
N GLY A 51 -6.53 -1.65 8.00
CA GLY A 51 -7.07 -2.99 7.73
C GLY A 51 -6.43 -3.67 6.52
N LEU A 52 -5.80 -2.88 5.65
CA LEU A 52 -5.17 -3.33 4.42
C LEU A 52 -3.88 -2.54 4.16
N TYR A 53 -2.84 -3.25 3.75
CA TYR A 53 -1.57 -2.69 3.32
C TYR A 53 -1.24 -3.19 1.91
N VAL A 54 -0.77 -2.29 1.05
CA VAL A 54 -0.15 -2.67 -0.23
C VAL A 54 1.31 -2.27 -0.16
N THR A 55 2.22 -3.18 -0.45
CA THR A 55 3.66 -2.94 -0.32
C THR A 55 4.36 -3.26 -1.63
N ALA A 56 5.21 -2.35 -2.09
CA ALA A 56 6.20 -2.63 -3.12
C ALA A 56 7.51 -3.01 -2.42
N GLU A 57 7.85 -4.28 -2.44
CA GLU A 57 9.09 -4.80 -1.85
C GLU A 57 10.04 -5.27 -2.94
N ARG A 58 11.34 -5.14 -2.72
CA ARG A 58 12.31 -5.69 -3.69
C ARG A 58 12.21 -7.21 -3.66
N GLY A 59 11.86 -7.82 -4.79
CA GLY A 59 11.78 -9.27 -4.92
C GLY A 59 13.17 -9.92 -4.93
N SER A 60 13.20 -11.24 -5.17
CA SER A 60 14.45 -12.00 -5.31
C SER A 60 15.26 -11.64 -6.58
N GLY A 61 14.76 -10.74 -7.43
CA GLY A 61 15.38 -10.27 -8.68
C GLY A 61 15.56 -8.75 -8.74
N GLU A 62 15.60 -8.22 -9.96
CA GLU A 62 15.64 -6.76 -10.20
C GLU A 62 14.26 -6.09 -10.13
N GLU A 63 13.20 -6.88 -10.23
CA GLU A 63 11.81 -6.43 -10.20
C GLU A 63 11.31 -6.26 -8.76
N LEU A 64 10.43 -5.29 -8.55
CA LEU A 64 9.70 -5.18 -7.28
C LEU A 64 8.54 -6.18 -7.30
N ALA A 65 8.20 -6.70 -6.12
CA ALA A 65 7.01 -7.52 -5.86
C ALA A 65 5.96 -6.63 -5.19
N MET A 66 4.72 -6.66 -5.68
CA MET A 66 3.61 -5.92 -5.09
C MET A 66 2.77 -6.91 -4.32
N ARG A 67 2.66 -6.67 -3.02
CA ARG A 67 1.97 -7.55 -2.10
C ARG A 67 0.85 -6.79 -1.41
N VAL A 68 -0.32 -7.41 -1.34
CA VAL A 68 -1.43 -6.93 -0.52
C VAL A 68 -1.43 -7.75 0.75
N MET A 69 -1.42 -7.10 1.91
CA MET A 69 -1.53 -7.72 3.22
C MET A 69 -2.81 -7.23 3.90
N MET A 70 -3.61 -8.15 4.40
CA MET A 70 -4.84 -7.91 5.15
C MET A 70 -4.84 -8.74 6.43
N GLY A 71 -5.80 -8.51 7.31
CA GLY A 71 -5.94 -9.26 8.57
C GLY A 71 -5.97 -10.79 8.38
N ASP A 72 -6.58 -11.26 7.28
CA ASP A 72 -6.77 -12.68 6.97
C ASP A 72 -5.62 -13.34 6.17
N GLY A 73 -4.63 -12.56 5.69
CA GLY A 73 -3.51 -13.10 4.93
C GLY A 73 -2.81 -12.07 4.03
N ASP A 74 -1.82 -12.53 3.28
CA ASP A 74 -1.13 -11.72 2.29
C ASP A 74 -1.03 -12.44 0.94
N GLU A 75 -1.13 -11.67 -0.15
CA GLU A 75 -1.10 -12.16 -1.52
C GLU A 75 -0.21 -11.27 -2.39
N VAL A 76 0.64 -11.89 -3.21
CA VAL A 76 1.48 -11.18 -4.18
C VAL A 76 0.67 -11.02 -5.47
N ILE A 77 0.39 -9.77 -5.84
CA ILE A 77 -0.40 -9.43 -7.03
C ILE A 77 0.44 -9.54 -8.30
N GLY A 78 1.76 -9.35 -8.19
CA GLY A 78 2.69 -9.64 -9.29
C GLY A 78 4.13 -9.21 -9.02
N HIS A 79 4.89 -9.09 -10.11
CA HIS A 79 6.25 -8.56 -10.15
C HIS A 79 6.39 -7.55 -11.29
N SER A 80 6.94 -6.36 -11.01
CA SER A 80 7.24 -5.34 -12.02
C SER A 80 8.31 -4.35 -11.53
N ASP A 81 9.16 -3.91 -12.44
CA ASP A 81 10.11 -2.81 -12.23
C ASP A 81 9.41 -1.42 -12.16
N GLN A 82 8.23 -1.30 -12.75
CA GLN A 82 7.46 -0.05 -12.82
C GLN A 82 7.00 0.45 -11.45
N TRP A 83 6.93 -0.42 -10.45
CA TRP A 83 6.58 -0.04 -9.07
C TRP A 83 7.68 0.73 -8.36
N CYS A 84 8.83 0.93 -9.01
CA CYS A 84 9.84 1.87 -8.54
C CYS A 84 9.38 3.32 -8.71
N ASP A 85 8.41 3.58 -9.59
CA ASP A 85 7.78 4.87 -9.79
C ASP A 85 6.60 5.05 -8.83
N LEU A 86 6.64 6.12 -8.03
CA LEU A 86 5.62 6.44 -7.03
C LEU A 86 4.24 6.60 -7.66
N ASP A 87 4.14 7.25 -8.82
CA ASP A 87 2.86 7.50 -9.49
C ASP A 87 2.26 6.18 -9.98
N LYS A 88 3.08 5.33 -10.60
CA LYS A 88 2.65 3.99 -11.05
C LYS A 88 2.25 3.09 -9.90
N PHE A 89 3.06 3.06 -8.84
CA PHE A 89 2.74 2.30 -7.63
C PHE A 89 1.43 2.76 -7.02
N THR A 90 1.22 4.08 -6.92
CA THR A 90 0.03 4.65 -6.29
C THR A 90 -1.23 4.34 -7.10
N ASP A 91 -1.19 4.53 -8.42
CA ASP A 91 -2.31 4.26 -9.33
C ASP A 91 -2.73 2.78 -9.27
N GLU A 92 -1.76 1.87 -9.37
CA GLU A 92 -2.01 0.43 -9.31
C GLU A 92 -2.51 0.00 -7.92
N SER A 93 -1.89 0.50 -6.85
CA SER A 93 -2.31 0.18 -5.47
C SER A 93 -3.74 0.65 -5.20
N ILE A 94 -4.10 1.84 -5.67
CA ILE A 94 -5.45 2.38 -5.56
C ILE A 94 -6.44 1.48 -6.30
N SER A 95 -6.12 1.09 -7.54
CA SER A 95 -6.95 0.20 -8.37
C SER A 95 -7.17 -1.17 -7.71
N ILE A 96 -6.12 -1.74 -7.11
CA ILE A 96 -6.21 -2.99 -6.35
C ILE A 96 -7.10 -2.81 -5.13
N VAL A 97 -6.87 -1.76 -4.34
CA VAL A 97 -7.65 -1.49 -3.12
C VAL A 97 -9.12 -1.24 -3.44
N SER A 98 -9.43 -0.47 -4.48
CA SER A 98 -10.82 -0.24 -4.89
C SER A 98 -11.50 -1.52 -5.31
N ARG A 99 -10.79 -2.44 -5.98
CA ARG A 99 -11.34 -3.74 -6.37
C ARG A 99 -11.50 -4.70 -5.18
N VAL A 100 -10.56 -4.71 -4.24
CA VAL A 100 -10.60 -5.56 -3.04
C VAL A 100 -11.71 -5.13 -2.09
N LEU A 101 -11.91 -3.82 -1.94
CA LEU A 101 -12.95 -3.24 -1.10
C LEU A 101 -14.32 -3.12 -1.81
N ASP A 102 -14.41 -3.58 -3.06
CA ASP A 102 -15.58 -3.45 -3.95
C ASP A 102 -16.12 -2.01 -4.07
N LEU A 103 -15.22 -1.02 -4.01
CA LEU A 103 -15.51 0.42 -4.10
C LEU A 103 -15.66 0.89 -5.55
N SER A 104 -16.19 0.03 -6.42
CA SER A 104 -16.28 0.26 -7.87
C SER A 104 -17.07 1.54 -8.25
N ASP A 105 -17.82 2.13 -7.32
CA ASP A 105 -18.64 3.33 -7.51
C ASP A 105 -18.03 4.62 -6.90
N GLU A 106 -16.92 4.55 -6.15
CA GLU A 106 -16.32 5.72 -5.47
C GLU A 106 -15.03 6.20 -6.14
N THR A 107 -14.99 7.49 -6.53
CA THR A 107 -13.78 8.10 -7.09
C THR A 107 -12.76 8.51 -6.01
N PRO A 108 -11.47 8.21 -6.18
CA PRO A 108 -10.39 8.69 -5.32
C PRO A 108 -10.40 10.22 -5.17
N TYR A 109 -10.37 10.73 -3.94
CA TYR A 109 -10.05 12.14 -3.69
C TYR A 109 -8.66 12.26 -3.07
N GLN A 110 -7.71 12.87 -3.80
CA GLN A 110 -6.39 13.18 -3.25
C GLN A 110 -6.52 14.34 -2.25
N LEU A 111 -6.02 14.13 -1.04
CA LEU A 111 -5.91 15.20 -0.04
C LEU A 111 -4.60 15.96 -0.29
N MET A 112 -4.70 17.28 -0.49
CA MET A 112 -3.55 18.20 -0.63
C MET A 112 -2.80 18.39 0.67
#